data_AF-A0A2E2BX80-F1
#
_entry.id   AF-A0A2E2BX80-F1
#
_cell.length_a   1.000
_cell.length_b   1.000
_cell.length_c   1.000
_cell.angle_alpha   90.00
_cell.angle_beta   90.00
_cell.angle_gamma   90.00
#
_symmetry.space_group_name_H-M   'P 1'
#
loop_
_entity.id
_entity.type
_entity.pdbx_description
1 polymer ?
#
loop_
_entity_poly.entity_id
_entity_poly.type
_entity_poly.pdbx_seq_one_letter_code
_entity_poly.pdbx_strand_id
1 'polypeptide(L)'
;MACRLSLTILLLLLCLHSPSVIPAEEPGAEQQRQLNPEETQQTLVFLSKQLTTNLDAIHTWQGTYLYRSESLYHRSRLEPPSWKTTYRLHPFWLDQRQDKLHVSNYVIEKPDELNQLQPIPAKIESSLNAQWIVVKGEESLELSEKRFGSLYGFPETVQRQVGWGRVLFRKWNFEIERDGRFFDPRKKVLGTASGSFARTPEMYAKVLSGAEGKEKQETFSRRVTITEKKLKDGQKQLIVKIEYNRAKPNGLPEFRQMTYDSRFGYSPVKYESLHGTVPDRIQTFSYKNVNGIYLPQKVIFEDFQFRLVGKRELTSRRTYTLLDSKLNQPINPDQFQIKSFNLQYGERMLDRTKNKAFIQDQDGLVPAEEFEFNKESQSKN
;
A
#
# COMPACT_ATOMS: atom_id res chain seq x y z
N MET A 1 -39.74 51.87 -6.14
CA MET A 1 -39.46 50.43 -6.39
C MET A 1 -39.21 50.06 -7.87
N ALA A 2 -39.17 51.01 -8.81
CA ALA A 2 -38.90 50.72 -10.23
C ALA A 2 -37.40 50.69 -10.61
N CYS A 3 -36.51 51.37 -9.87
CA CYS A 3 -35.09 51.44 -10.22
C CYS A 3 -34.26 50.18 -9.87
N ARG A 4 -34.76 49.26 -9.03
CA ARG A 4 -34.02 48.02 -8.68
C ARG A 4 -34.27 46.86 -9.64
N LEU A 5 -35.32 46.90 -10.46
CA LEU A 5 -35.56 45.87 -11.48
C LEU A 5 -34.73 46.08 -12.75
N SER A 6 -34.35 47.32 -13.05
CA SER A 6 -33.61 47.66 -14.27
C SER A 6 -32.15 47.16 -14.25
N LEU A 7 -31.50 47.15 -13.08
CA LEU A 7 -30.10 46.75 -12.96
C LEU A 7 -29.89 45.23 -13.10
N THR A 8 -30.86 44.43 -12.64
CA THR A 8 -30.79 42.97 -12.70
C THR A 8 -30.99 42.43 -14.11
N ILE A 9 -31.80 43.12 -14.93
CA ILE A 9 -32.04 42.73 -16.33
C ILE A 9 -30.82 43.08 -17.20
N LEU A 10 -30.10 44.17 -16.91
CA LEU A 10 -28.89 44.53 -17.66
C LEU A 10 -27.71 43.58 -17.39
N LEU A 11 -27.59 43.05 -16.17
CA LEU A 11 -26.57 42.04 -15.79
C LEU A 11 -26.83 40.66 -16.42
N LEU A 12 -28.10 40.30 -16.64
CA LEU A 12 -28.47 39.05 -17.31
C LEU A 12 -28.20 39.08 -18.83
N LEU A 13 -28.27 40.26 -19.47
CA LEU A 13 -27.97 40.40 -20.91
C LEU A 13 -26.47 40.38 -21.23
N LEU A 14 -25.60 40.81 -20.29
CA LEU A 14 -24.14 40.72 -20.44
C LEU A 14 -23.61 39.29 -20.29
N CYS A 15 -24.33 38.39 -19.60
CA CYS A 15 -23.97 36.97 -19.52
C CYS A 15 -24.31 36.17 -20.80
N LEU A 16 -25.11 36.74 -21.73
CA LEU A 16 -25.52 36.06 -22.96
C LEU A 16 -24.59 36.33 -24.16
N HIS A 17 -23.58 37.19 -24.01
CA HIS A 17 -22.55 37.43 -25.03
C HIS A 17 -21.21 36.83 -24.61
N SER A 18 -21.23 35.54 -24.26
CA SER A 18 -19.97 34.78 -24.19
C SER A 18 -19.35 34.79 -25.60
N PRO A 19 -18.10 35.27 -25.77
CA PRO A 19 -17.43 35.19 -27.06
C PRO A 19 -17.44 33.73 -27.51
N SER A 20 -17.84 33.51 -28.76
CA SER A 20 -17.82 32.22 -29.43
C SER A 20 -16.55 31.48 -29.03
N VAL A 21 -16.71 30.34 -28.36
CA VAL A 21 -15.62 29.45 -28.02
C VAL A 21 -14.96 29.07 -29.34
N ILE A 22 -13.84 29.73 -29.64
CA ILE A 22 -12.93 29.28 -30.69
C ILE A 22 -12.61 27.84 -30.31
N PRO A 23 -12.93 26.84 -31.16
CA PRO A 23 -12.57 25.47 -30.86
C PRO A 23 -11.06 25.46 -30.64
N ALA A 24 -10.65 25.09 -29.43
CA ALA A 24 -9.24 24.90 -29.13
C ALA A 24 -8.66 23.98 -30.19
N GLU A 25 -7.60 24.44 -30.88
CA GLU A 25 -6.84 23.63 -31.81
C GLU A 25 -6.60 22.25 -31.20
N GLU A 26 -6.96 21.20 -31.95
CA GLU A 26 -6.70 19.82 -31.56
C GLU A 26 -5.22 19.71 -31.15
N PRO A 27 -4.90 19.21 -29.94
CA PRO A 27 -3.52 19.09 -29.52
C PRO A 27 -2.80 18.17 -30.51
N GLY A 28 -1.83 18.75 -31.22
CA GLY A 28 -1.04 18.07 -32.25
C GLY A 28 -0.56 16.70 -31.77
N ALA A 29 -0.64 15.72 -32.67
CA ALA A 29 -0.34 14.31 -32.47
C ALA A 29 0.75 14.08 -31.42
N GLU A 30 0.38 13.47 -30.30
CA GLU A 30 1.31 13.10 -29.23
C GLU A 30 2.50 12.35 -29.83
N GLN A 31 3.70 12.93 -29.77
CA GLN A 31 4.92 12.28 -30.26
C GLN A 31 5.28 11.12 -29.32
N GLN A 32 4.83 9.93 -29.67
CA GLN A 32 5.19 8.68 -29.03
C GLN A 32 6.24 7.96 -29.89
N ARG A 33 7.28 7.42 -29.27
CA ARG A 33 8.25 6.55 -29.94
C ARG A 33 8.55 5.32 -29.09
N GLN A 34 8.66 4.16 -29.73
CA GLN A 34 9.18 2.95 -29.08
C GLN A 34 10.71 2.99 -29.09
N LEU A 35 11.32 2.68 -27.96
CA LEU A 35 12.77 2.64 -27.81
C LEU A 35 13.35 1.37 -28.44
N ASN A 36 14.56 1.48 -29.00
CA ASN A 36 15.30 0.30 -29.47
C ASN A 36 15.85 -0.52 -28.27
N PRO A 37 16.44 -1.72 -28.50
CA PRO A 37 16.92 -2.56 -27.41
C PRO A 37 18.00 -1.93 -26.52
N GLU A 38 18.94 -1.19 -27.09
CA GLU A 38 20.01 -0.51 -26.33
C GLU A 38 19.43 0.62 -25.48
N GLU A 39 18.61 1.48 -26.08
CA GLU A 39 17.88 2.56 -25.39
C GLU A 39 16.99 2.01 -24.27
N THR A 40 16.36 0.84 -24.49
CA THR A 40 15.53 0.17 -23.49
C THR A 40 16.36 -0.22 -22.27
N GLN A 41 17.51 -0.87 -22.47
CA GLN A 41 18.39 -1.24 -21.36
C GLN A 41 18.90 0.00 -20.60
N GLN A 42 19.39 1.01 -21.32
CA GLN A 42 19.86 2.27 -20.72
C GLN A 42 18.76 2.99 -19.94
N THR A 43 17.54 3.01 -20.46
CA THR A 43 16.38 3.61 -19.80
C THR A 43 15.99 2.86 -18.52
N LEU A 44 16.10 1.54 -18.48
CA LEU A 44 15.85 0.76 -17.27
C LEU A 44 16.91 1.02 -16.20
N VAL A 45 18.19 1.15 -16.58
CA VAL A 45 19.27 1.57 -15.67
C VAL A 45 18.99 2.97 -15.11
N PHE A 46 18.61 3.91 -15.98
CA PHE A 46 18.22 5.26 -15.58
C PHE A 46 17.06 5.26 -14.59
N LEU A 47 15.96 4.55 -14.90
CA LEU A 47 14.79 4.44 -14.02
C LEU A 47 15.15 3.82 -12.67
N SER A 48 15.93 2.73 -12.67
CA SER A 48 16.41 2.09 -11.44
C SER A 48 17.18 3.09 -10.57
N LYS A 49 18.11 3.85 -11.16
CA LYS A 49 18.89 4.86 -10.43
C LYS A 49 18.01 5.98 -9.86
N GLN A 50 17.07 6.52 -10.63
CA GLN A 50 16.17 7.57 -10.17
C GLN A 50 15.29 7.09 -9.00
N LEU A 51 14.67 5.92 -9.16
CA LEU A 51 13.80 5.33 -8.14
C LEU A 51 14.56 4.97 -6.87
N THR A 52 15.78 4.43 -7.01
CA THR A 52 16.68 4.12 -5.88
C THR A 52 17.08 5.40 -5.16
N THR A 53 17.44 6.46 -5.89
CA THR A 53 17.78 7.77 -5.29
C THR A 53 16.63 8.32 -4.45
N ASN A 54 15.40 8.27 -4.96
CA ASN A 54 14.22 8.71 -4.21
C ASN A 54 13.95 7.84 -2.97
N LEU A 55 14.17 6.51 -3.07
CA LEU A 55 14.00 5.58 -1.96
C LEU A 55 15.08 5.77 -0.88
N ASP A 56 16.34 5.90 -1.27
CA ASP A 56 17.49 6.05 -0.37
C ASP A 56 17.47 7.40 0.34
N ALA A 57 16.84 8.42 -0.25
CA ALA A 57 16.59 9.70 0.41
C ALA A 57 15.62 9.57 1.61
N ILE A 58 14.89 8.46 1.74
CA ILE A 58 14.04 8.15 2.89
C ILE A 58 14.82 7.30 3.89
N HIS A 59 15.43 7.93 4.89
CA HIS A 59 16.13 7.23 5.98
C HIS A 59 15.16 6.76 7.05
N THR A 60 14.26 7.65 7.47
CA THR A 60 13.18 7.35 8.40
C THR A 60 11.89 7.95 7.88
N TRP A 61 10.77 7.27 8.14
CA TRP A 61 9.46 7.72 7.74
C TRP A 61 8.41 7.34 8.78
N GLN A 62 7.78 8.34 9.37
CA GLN A 62 6.60 8.19 10.20
C GLN A 62 5.40 8.81 9.48
N GLY A 63 4.24 8.18 9.54
CA GLY A 63 3.01 8.77 9.04
C GLY A 63 1.80 7.90 9.28
N THR A 64 0.67 8.35 8.76
CA THR A 64 -0.60 7.61 8.82
C THR A 64 -1.26 7.55 7.45
N TYR A 65 -1.59 6.35 6.99
CA TYR A 65 -2.47 6.16 5.84
C TYR A 65 -3.90 5.88 6.27
N LEU A 66 -4.84 6.61 5.68
CA LEU A 66 -6.25 6.21 5.63
C LEU A 66 -6.43 5.18 4.51
N TYR A 67 -6.89 3.99 4.88
CA TYR A 67 -7.25 2.93 3.96
C TYR A 67 -8.76 2.83 3.83
N ARG A 68 -9.27 2.92 2.60
CA ARG A 68 -10.66 2.64 2.24
C ARG A 68 -10.69 1.45 1.30
N SER A 69 -11.44 0.41 1.66
CA SER A 69 -11.67 -0.74 0.79
C SER A 69 -13.14 -0.86 0.46
N GLU A 70 -13.43 -0.92 -0.83
CA GLU A 70 -14.72 -1.25 -1.41
C GLU A 70 -14.59 -2.61 -2.10
N SER A 71 -15.50 -3.53 -1.80
CA SER A 71 -15.52 -4.84 -2.44
C SER A 71 -16.94 -5.26 -2.71
N LEU A 72 -17.15 -5.80 -3.92
CA LEU A 72 -18.42 -6.38 -4.33
C LEU A 72 -18.63 -7.70 -3.58
N TYR A 73 -19.72 -7.78 -2.82
CA TYR A 73 -20.07 -8.92 -1.99
C TYR A 73 -21.31 -9.62 -2.54
N HIS A 74 -21.17 -10.91 -2.83
CA HIS A 74 -22.27 -11.78 -3.22
C HIS A 74 -22.70 -12.62 -2.01
N ARG A 75 -23.83 -12.29 -1.40
CA ARG A 75 -24.37 -13.06 -0.26
C ARG A 75 -24.89 -14.42 -0.70
N SER A 76 -25.54 -14.47 -1.86
CA SER A 76 -26.00 -15.68 -2.53
C SER A 76 -25.94 -15.47 -4.05
N ARG A 77 -26.10 -16.53 -4.84
CA ARG A 77 -26.21 -16.42 -6.31
C ARG A 77 -27.52 -15.75 -6.76
N LEU A 78 -28.53 -15.69 -5.89
CA LEU A 78 -29.87 -15.20 -6.21
C LEU A 78 -30.07 -13.73 -5.82
N GLU A 79 -29.25 -13.21 -4.91
CA GLU A 79 -29.30 -11.82 -4.47
C GLU A 79 -28.40 -10.93 -5.35
N PRO A 80 -28.83 -9.69 -5.63
CA PRO A 80 -27.96 -8.74 -6.30
C PRO A 80 -26.72 -8.47 -5.44
N PRO A 81 -25.54 -8.31 -6.05
CA PRO A 81 -24.34 -8.01 -5.30
C PRO A 81 -24.46 -6.66 -4.61
N SER A 82 -23.86 -6.56 -3.42
CA SER A 82 -23.82 -5.32 -2.64
C SER A 82 -22.37 -4.89 -2.40
N TRP A 83 -22.12 -3.58 -2.41
CA TRP A 83 -20.80 -3.05 -2.08
C TRP A 83 -20.63 -3.00 -0.56
N LYS A 84 -19.55 -3.61 -0.07
CA LYS A 84 -19.10 -3.44 1.31
C LYS A 84 -17.94 -2.46 1.34
N THR A 85 -18.04 -1.45 2.21
CA THR A 85 -16.97 -0.49 2.44
C THR A 85 -16.41 -0.68 3.84
N THR A 86 -15.08 -0.68 3.96
CA THR A 86 -14.38 -0.68 5.25
C THR A 86 -13.33 0.42 5.27
N TYR A 87 -13.13 1.00 6.44
CA TYR A 87 -12.16 2.06 6.70
C TYR A 87 -11.17 1.61 7.77
N ARG A 88 -9.89 1.91 7.54
CA ARG A 88 -8.81 1.60 8.47
C ARG A 88 -7.79 2.73 8.53
N LEU A 89 -7.14 2.90 9.67
CA LEU A 89 -5.93 3.69 9.80
C LEU A 89 -4.71 2.78 9.90
N HIS A 90 -3.66 3.18 9.18
CA HIS A 90 -2.34 2.57 9.24
C HIS A 90 -1.28 3.58 9.69
N PRO A 91 -1.21 3.92 10.99
CA PRO A 91 -0.04 4.57 11.56
C PRO A 91 1.19 3.67 11.42
N PHE A 92 2.32 4.23 11.04
CA PHE A 92 3.56 3.48 10.89
C PHE A 92 4.80 4.30 11.24
N TRP A 93 5.85 3.57 11.57
CA TRP A 93 7.21 4.06 11.80
C TRP A 93 8.16 3.14 11.04
N LEU A 94 8.88 3.70 10.08
CA LEU A 94 9.83 2.99 9.25
C LEU A 94 11.22 3.58 9.49
N ASP A 95 12.17 2.75 9.89
CA ASP A 95 13.60 3.03 9.79
C ASP A 95 14.14 2.20 8.63
N GLN A 96 14.32 2.85 7.48
CA GLN A 96 14.76 2.22 6.25
C GLN A 96 16.20 1.73 6.35
N ARG A 97 17.06 2.45 7.07
CA ARG A 97 18.49 2.12 7.23
C ARG A 97 18.69 0.87 8.09
N GLN A 98 17.85 0.74 9.13
CA GLN A 98 17.91 -0.41 10.04
C GLN A 98 16.96 -1.54 9.64
N ASP A 99 16.21 -1.41 8.55
CA ASP A 99 15.18 -2.36 8.12
C ASP A 99 14.19 -2.70 9.26
N LYS A 100 13.67 -1.66 9.92
CA LYS A 100 12.69 -1.79 11.00
C LYS A 100 11.38 -1.12 10.63
N LEU A 101 10.27 -1.77 10.93
CA LEU A 101 8.93 -1.26 10.68
C LEU A 101 8.04 -1.57 11.88
N HIS A 102 7.42 -0.55 12.46
CA HIS A 102 6.26 -0.69 13.34
C HIS A 102 5.04 -0.18 12.59
N VAL A 103 3.97 -0.95 12.58
CA VAL A 103 2.70 -0.56 11.97
C VAL A 103 1.54 -0.97 12.86
N SER A 104 0.54 -0.09 12.96
CA SER A 104 -0.76 -0.42 13.54
C SER A 104 -1.81 -0.54 12.44
N ASN A 105 -2.82 -1.37 12.67
CA ASN A 105 -4.03 -1.44 11.88
C ASN A 105 -5.21 -1.21 12.80
N TYR A 106 -5.91 -0.09 12.61
CA TYR A 106 -7.10 0.25 13.37
C TYR A 106 -8.31 0.30 12.46
N VAL A 107 -9.33 -0.49 12.76
CA VAL A 107 -10.65 -0.30 12.18
C VAL A 107 -11.25 0.98 12.75
N ILE A 108 -11.82 1.78 11.88
CA ILE A 108 -12.41 3.07 12.22
C ILE A 108 -13.83 3.14 11.67
N GLU A 109 -14.63 4.04 12.22
CA GLU A 109 -15.90 4.42 11.61
C GLU A 109 -15.67 5.10 10.25
N LYS A 110 -16.74 5.20 9.46
CA LYS A 110 -16.70 5.99 8.22
C LYS A 110 -16.31 7.43 8.60
N PRO A 111 -15.25 8.01 8.00
CA PRO A 111 -14.90 9.40 8.24
C PRO A 111 -16.07 10.32 7.88
N ASP A 112 -16.34 11.30 8.73
CA ASP A 112 -17.33 12.33 8.45
C ASP A 112 -16.85 13.23 7.31
N GLU A 113 -17.56 13.19 6.17
CA GLU A 113 -17.22 13.94 4.96
C GLU A 113 -17.53 15.44 5.08
N LEU A 114 -18.32 15.86 6.09
CA LEU A 114 -18.70 17.26 6.32
C LEU A 114 -17.76 17.99 7.29
N ASN A 115 -16.90 17.27 7.99
CA ASN A 115 -16.01 17.84 8.99
C ASN A 115 -14.71 18.36 8.33
N GLN A 116 -14.73 19.63 7.90
CA GLN A 116 -13.59 20.29 7.24
C GLN A 116 -12.37 20.49 8.17
N LEU A 117 -12.55 20.29 9.48
CA LEU A 117 -11.52 20.36 10.51
C LEU A 117 -11.15 18.94 10.94
N GLN A 118 -10.26 18.29 10.17
CA GLN A 118 -9.84 16.89 10.30
C GLN A 118 -10.04 16.25 11.70
N PRO A 119 -11.16 15.57 11.98
CA PRO A 119 -11.17 14.60 13.06
C PRO A 119 -10.40 13.39 12.55
N ILE A 120 -9.34 13.00 13.28
CA ILE A 120 -8.76 11.66 13.12
C ILE A 120 -9.92 10.68 13.32
N PRO A 121 -10.26 9.83 12.34
CA PRO A 121 -11.41 8.95 12.48
C PRO A 121 -11.32 8.12 13.76
N ALA A 122 -12.42 8.03 14.51
CA ALA A 122 -12.45 7.32 15.78
C ALA A 122 -12.19 5.83 15.56
N LYS A 123 -11.18 5.29 16.27
CA LYS A 123 -10.93 3.85 16.36
C LYS A 123 -12.14 3.18 17.01
N ILE A 124 -12.62 2.09 16.41
CA ILE A 124 -13.63 1.23 17.02
C ILE A 124 -12.98 0.01 17.66
N GLU A 125 -13.62 -0.51 18.71
CA GLU A 125 -13.25 -1.81 19.25
C GLU A 125 -13.51 -2.89 18.19
N SER A 126 -12.46 -3.60 17.80
CA SER A 126 -12.55 -4.62 16.76
C SER A 126 -11.49 -5.67 16.95
N SER A 127 -11.87 -6.95 16.85
CA SER A 127 -10.91 -8.07 16.82
C SER A 127 -10.00 -8.06 15.59
N LEU A 128 -10.27 -7.19 14.61
CA LEU A 128 -9.43 -6.98 13.43
C LEU A 128 -8.30 -5.97 13.68
N ASN A 129 -8.34 -5.23 14.79
CA ASN A 129 -7.25 -4.36 15.19
C ASN A 129 -6.01 -5.20 15.51
N ALA A 130 -4.86 -4.73 15.04
CA ALA A 130 -3.59 -5.41 15.25
C ALA A 130 -2.43 -4.43 15.15
N GLN A 131 -1.30 -4.81 15.72
CA GLN A 131 -0.05 -4.08 15.64
C GLN A 131 1.06 -5.05 15.27
N TRP A 132 2.04 -4.59 14.49
CA TRP A 132 3.17 -5.40 14.07
C TRP A 132 4.48 -4.65 14.22
N ILE A 133 5.51 -5.34 14.69
CA ILE A 133 6.89 -4.88 14.60
C ILE A 133 7.66 -5.90 13.77
N VAL A 134 8.32 -5.41 12.73
CA VAL A 134 9.32 -6.13 11.94
C VAL A 134 10.66 -5.52 12.27
N VAL A 135 11.60 -6.36 12.70
CA VAL A 135 12.99 -5.96 12.99
C VAL A 135 13.88 -6.76 12.04
N LYS A 136 14.97 -6.14 11.57
CA LYS A 136 16.00 -6.76 10.71
C LYS A 136 16.19 -8.25 10.98
N GLY A 137 15.89 -9.06 9.97
CA GLY A 137 15.90 -10.53 10.05
C GLY A 137 14.65 -11.15 9.44
N GLU A 138 14.38 -12.40 9.78
CA GLU A 138 13.19 -13.12 9.32
C GLU A 138 12.07 -13.13 10.37
N GLU A 139 12.20 -12.41 11.48
CA GLU A 139 11.26 -12.45 12.60
C GLU A 139 10.39 -11.20 12.71
N SER A 140 9.20 -11.39 13.27
CA SER A 140 8.23 -10.35 13.55
C SER A 140 7.45 -10.59 14.82
N LEU A 141 6.87 -9.52 15.33
CA LEU A 141 5.96 -9.50 16.45
C LEU A 141 4.58 -9.04 15.96
N GLU A 142 3.52 -9.77 16.26
CA GLU A 142 2.14 -9.38 16.00
C GLU A 142 1.34 -9.40 17.29
N LEU A 143 0.78 -8.25 17.67
CA LEU A 143 -0.23 -8.17 18.71
C LEU A 143 -1.61 -8.10 18.05
N SER A 144 -2.47 -9.06 18.36
CA SER A 144 -3.86 -9.07 17.88
C SER A 144 -4.82 -8.75 19.02
N GLU A 145 -5.82 -7.89 18.76
CA GLU A 145 -6.91 -7.63 19.71
C GLU A 145 -7.92 -8.78 19.80
N LYS A 146 -7.72 -9.86 19.04
CA LYS A 146 -8.52 -11.07 19.18
C LYS A 146 -8.32 -11.67 20.57
N ARG A 147 -9.39 -11.74 21.36
CA ARG A 147 -9.39 -12.46 22.64
C ARG A 147 -9.35 -13.96 22.34
N PHE A 148 -8.23 -14.60 22.65
CA PHE A 148 -8.04 -16.03 22.42
C PHE A 148 -8.40 -16.85 23.67
N GLY A 149 -9.04 -18.00 23.48
CA GLY A 149 -9.25 -19.01 24.53
C GLY A 149 -7.96 -19.76 24.87
N SER A 150 -8.07 -21.07 25.05
CA SER A 150 -6.91 -21.92 25.33
C SER A 150 -5.83 -21.83 24.24
N LEU A 151 -4.56 -21.78 24.66
CA LEU A 151 -3.41 -21.71 23.76
C LEU A 151 -2.40 -22.79 24.14
N TYR A 152 -1.92 -23.51 23.13
CA TYR A 152 -0.87 -24.50 23.30
C TYR A 152 0.39 -23.87 23.92
N GLY A 153 1.01 -24.57 24.88
CA GLY A 153 2.21 -24.12 25.59
C GLY A 153 1.95 -23.34 26.90
N PHE A 154 0.71 -23.02 27.24
CA PHE A 154 0.38 -22.37 28.52
C PHE A 154 -0.13 -23.39 29.56
N PRO A 155 0.20 -23.28 30.85
CA PRO A 155 -0.38 -24.14 31.88
C PRO A 155 -1.91 -23.99 31.97
N GLU A 156 -2.63 -25.09 32.25
CA GLU A 156 -4.10 -25.06 32.31
C GLU A 156 -4.62 -24.11 33.39
N THR A 157 -3.91 -24.02 34.52
CA THR A 157 -4.22 -23.09 35.63
C THR A 157 -4.22 -21.64 35.16
N VAL A 158 -3.17 -21.22 34.45
CA VAL A 158 -3.05 -19.90 33.85
C VAL A 158 -4.16 -19.68 32.83
N GLN A 159 -4.41 -20.65 31.94
CA GLN A 159 -5.43 -20.50 30.90
C GLN A 159 -6.84 -20.29 31.49
N ARG A 160 -7.15 -20.92 32.63
CA ARG A 160 -8.42 -20.72 33.34
C ARG A 160 -8.50 -19.35 34.03
N GLN A 161 -7.39 -18.83 34.54
CA GLN A 161 -7.35 -17.57 35.29
C GLN A 161 -7.24 -16.33 34.39
N VAL A 162 -6.48 -16.44 33.30
CA VAL A 162 -6.08 -15.32 32.43
C VAL A 162 -6.60 -15.51 30.99
N GLY A 163 -7.56 -16.42 30.80
CA GLY A 163 -8.02 -16.87 29.48
C GLY A 163 -8.61 -15.80 28.54
N TRP A 164 -8.59 -14.53 28.91
CA TRP A 164 -9.10 -13.40 28.15
C TRP A 164 -8.01 -12.31 28.07
N GLY A 165 -7.70 -11.87 26.86
CA GLY A 165 -6.72 -10.80 26.63
C GLY A 165 -6.13 -10.85 25.22
N ARG A 166 -5.31 -9.84 24.89
CA ARG A 166 -4.53 -9.83 23.64
C ARG A 166 -3.42 -10.87 23.73
N VAL A 167 -2.93 -11.30 22.57
CA VAL A 167 -1.81 -12.24 22.48
C VAL A 167 -0.78 -11.69 21.51
N LEU A 168 0.45 -11.60 21.98
CA LEU A 168 1.61 -11.24 21.18
C LEU A 168 2.22 -12.51 20.57
N PHE A 169 2.32 -12.58 19.25
CA PHE A 169 2.99 -13.68 18.57
C PHE A 169 4.35 -13.23 18.06
N ARG A 170 5.43 -13.89 18.46
CA ARG A 170 6.69 -13.85 17.69
C ARG A 170 6.62 -14.94 16.63
N LYS A 171 6.78 -14.57 15.37
CA LYS A 171 6.61 -15.47 14.22
C LYS A 171 7.53 -15.06 13.07
N TRP A 172 7.66 -15.91 12.07
CA TRP A 172 8.47 -15.58 10.89
C TRP A 172 7.75 -14.57 9.97
N ASN A 173 8.50 -13.71 9.28
CA ASN A 173 7.99 -12.61 8.47
C ASN A 173 7.05 -13.08 7.36
N PHE A 174 7.34 -14.23 6.75
CA PHE A 174 6.49 -14.82 5.72
C PHE A 174 5.08 -15.17 6.24
N GLU A 175 4.92 -15.38 7.55
CA GLU A 175 3.63 -15.65 8.19
C GLU A 175 2.79 -14.38 8.37
N ILE A 176 3.40 -13.19 8.41
CA ILE A 176 2.64 -11.92 8.45
C ILE A 176 2.01 -11.62 7.10
N GLU A 177 2.76 -11.80 6.01
CA GLU A 177 2.33 -11.35 4.68
C GLU A 177 1.05 -12.04 4.20
N ARG A 178 0.77 -13.24 4.71
CA ARG A 178 -0.46 -13.99 4.44
C ARG A 178 -1.71 -13.37 5.08
N ASP A 179 -1.56 -12.55 6.11
CA ASP A 179 -2.69 -11.98 6.87
C ASP A 179 -3.46 -10.92 6.07
N GLY A 180 -2.89 -10.35 5.01
CA GLY A 180 -3.57 -9.37 4.15
C GLY A 180 -3.94 -8.02 4.82
N ARG A 181 -3.93 -7.96 6.15
CA ARG A 181 -4.11 -6.76 7.00
C ARG A 181 -2.82 -5.99 7.21
N PHE A 182 -1.68 -6.67 7.12
CA PHE A 182 -0.37 -6.06 7.30
C PHE A 182 -0.07 -5.03 6.21
N PHE A 183 0.27 -3.83 6.65
CA PHE A 183 0.63 -2.71 5.80
C PHE A 183 2.13 -2.44 5.91
N ASP A 184 2.86 -2.70 4.83
CA ASP A 184 4.24 -2.27 4.66
C ASP A 184 4.28 -1.18 3.58
N PRO A 185 4.58 0.08 3.92
CA PRO A 185 4.57 1.17 2.95
C PRO A 185 5.55 0.91 1.78
N ARG A 186 6.64 0.17 2.01
CA ARG A 186 7.64 -0.19 0.98
C ARG A 186 7.06 -1.08 -0.11
N LYS A 187 6.06 -1.91 0.24
CA LYS A 187 5.41 -2.88 -0.67
C LYS A 187 4.04 -2.42 -1.15
N LYS A 188 3.32 -1.64 -0.34
CA LYS A 188 1.94 -1.23 -0.62
C LYS A 188 1.83 0.10 -1.36
N VAL A 189 2.74 1.04 -1.12
CA VAL A 189 2.68 2.38 -1.75
C VAL A 189 3.96 2.78 -2.48
N LEU A 190 5.12 2.23 -2.10
CA LEU A 190 6.42 2.41 -2.79
C LEU A 190 6.85 1.17 -3.59
N GLY A 191 5.95 0.20 -3.77
CA GLY A 191 6.26 -1.04 -4.48
C GLY A 191 5.04 -1.82 -4.94
N THR A 192 5.31 -3.07 -5.31
CA THR A 192 4.33 -4.09 -5.65
C THR A 192 4.55 -5.33 -4.78
N ALA A 193 3.77 -6.38 -5.02
CA ALA A 193 3.95 -7.68 -4.36
C ALA A 193 5.38 -8.28 -4.55
N SER A 194 6.12 -7.87 -5.59
CA SER A 194 7.49 -8.36 -5.85
C SER A 194 8.60 -7.50 -5.24
N GLY A 195 8.26 -6.44 -4.51
CA GLY A 195 9.23 -5.54 -3.85
C GLY A 195 9.06 -4.08 -4.23
N SER A 196 10.07 -3.24 -3.95
CA SER A 196 10.04 -1.81 -4.29
C SER A 196 10.00 -1.59 -5.81
N PHE A 197 9.48 -0.43 -6.23
CA PHE A 197 9.48 -0.07 -7.64
C PHE A 197 10.88 0.05 -8.24
N ALA A 198 11.89 0.37 -7.43
CA ALA A 198 13.28 0.49 -7.87
C ALA A 198 13.89 -0.85 -8.33
N ARG A 199 13.50 -1.96 -7.69
CA ARG A 199 14.06 -3.29 -7.96
C ARG A 199 13.68 -3.84 -9.35
N THR A 200 12.51 -3.47 -9.85
CA THR A 200 11.98 -4.06 -11.09
C THR A 200 12.76 -3.61 -12.33
N PRO A 201 12.98 -2.30 -12.58
CA PRO A 201 13.85 -1.84 -13.67
C PRO A 201 15.29 -2.38 -13.56
N GLU A 202 15.84 -2.44 -12.35
CA GLU A 202 17.19 -2.99 -12.11
C GLU A 202 17.30 -4.44 -12.57
N MET A 203 16.36 -5.29 -12.15
CA MET A 203 16.32 -6.70 -12.52
C MET A 203 16.28 -6.87 -14.04
N TYR A 204 15.43 -6.11 -14.73
CA TYR A 204 15.34 -6.19 -16.20
C TYR A 204 16.58 -5.62 -16.89
N ALA A 205 17.16 -4.52 -16.40
CA ALA A 205 18.43 -4.00 -16.92
C ALA A 205 19.54 -5.05 -16.82
N LYS A 206 19.64 -5.74 -15.68
CA LYS A 206 20.62 -6.81 -15.46
C LYS A 206 20.41 -7.96 -16.43
N VAL A 207 19.17 -8.43 -16.62
CA VAL A 207 18.87 -9.51 -17.57
C VAL A 207 19.21 -9.09 -19.01
N LEU A 208 18.80 -7.89 -19.43
CA LEU A 208 19.05 -7.37 -20.79
C LEU A 208 20.53 -7.09 -21.07
N SER A 209 21.35 -6.86 -20.04
CA SER A 209 22.80 -6.74 -20.17
C SER A 209 23.50 -8.09 -20.44
N GLY A 210 22.80 -9.22 -20.32
CA GLY A 210 23.39 -10.56 -20.45
C GLY A 210 24.00 -11.12 -19.16
N ALA A 211 23.97 -10.37 -18.04
CA ALA A 211 24.51 -10.80 -16.75
C ALA A 211 23.82 -12.05 -16.15
N GLU A 212 22.66 -12.43 -16.67
CA GLU A 212 21.90 -13.62 -16.27
C GLU A 212 21.97 -14.77 -17.31
N GLY A 213 22.83 -14.62 -18.33
CA GLY A 213 23.01 -15.57 -19.44
C GLY A 213 22.30 -15.16 -20.73
N LYS A 214 22.86 -15.59 -21.88
CA LYS A 214 22.37 -15.23 -23.23
C LYS A 214 20.94 -15.67 -23.48
N GLU A 215 20.56 -16.87 -23.04
CA GLU A 215 19.20 -17.40 -23.22
C GLU A 215 18.15 -16.50 -22.56
N LYS A 216 18.38 -16.08 -21.32
CA LYS A 216 17.49 -15.14 -20.62
C LYS A 216 17.50 -13.77 -21.29
N GLN A 217 18.66 -13.27 -21.70
CA GLN A 217 18.77 -12.01 -22.42
C GLN A 217 17.90 -12.01 -23.68
N GLU A 218 18.08 -12.99 -24.57
CA GLU A 218 17.30 -13.15 -25.81
C GLU A 218 15.80 -13.27 -25.52
N THR A 219 15.44 -14.05 -24.49
CA THR A 219 14.06 -14.24 -24.06
C THR A 219 13.42 -12.91 -23.62
N PHE A 220 14.10 -12.11 -22.80
CA PHE A 220 13.54 -10.88 -22.26
C PHE A 220 13.66 -9.69 -23.22
N SER A 221 14.64 -9.66 -24.13
CA SER A 221 14.76 -8.63 -25.17
C SER A 221 13.54 -8.58 -26.10
N ARG A 222 12.80 -9.69 -26.22
CA ARG A 222 11.55 -9.76 -26.99
C ARG A 222 10.30 -9.37 -26.18
N ARG A 223 10.40 -9.37 -24.83
CA ARG A 223 9.25 -9.22 -23.92
C ARG A 223 9.17 -7.87 -23.25
N VAL A 224 10.29 -7.17 -23.13
CA VAL A 224 10.37 -5.86 -22.48
C VAL A 224 10.44 -4.80 -23.55
N THR A 225 9.45 -3.91 -23.57
CA THR A 225 9.42 -2.75 -24.45
C THR A 225 9.20 -1.48 -23.64
N ILE A 226 9.76 -0.37 -24.14
CA ILE A 226 9.54 0.94 -23.55
C ILE A 226 9.07 1.90 -24.62
N THR A 227 7.96 2.57 -24.35
CA THR A 227 7.48 3.69 -25.16
C THR A 227 7.77 5.00 -24.43
N GLU A 228 8.50 5.90 -25.08
CA GLU A 228 8.68 7.27 -24.64
C GLU A 228 7.57 8.14 -25.23
N LYS A 229 6.85 8.86 -24.37
CA LYS A 229 5.84 9.84 -24.76
C LYS A 229 6.31 11.22 -24.31
N LYS A 230 6.46 12.13 -25.26
CA LYS A 230 6.72 13.55 -24.94
C LYS A 230 5.41 14.23 -24.54
N LEU A 231 5.44 14.92 -23.41
CA LEU A 231 4.36 15.75 -22.91
C LEU A 231 4.66 17.23 -23.24
N LYS A 232 3.73 18.11 -22.90
CA LYS A 232 3.94 19.56 -22.94
C LYS A 232 5.13 19.95 -22.06
N ASP A 233 5.79 21.06 -22.42
CA ASP A 233 6.90 21.66 -21.66
C ASP A 233 8.14 20.77 -21.51
N GLY A 234 8.36 19.85 -22.46
CA GLY A 234 9.53 18.96 -22.47
C GLY A 234 9.48 17.82 -21.44
N GLN A 235 8.37 17.69 -20.70
CA GLN A 235 8.13 16.58 -19.79
C GLN A 235 7.99 15.26 -20.57
N LYS A 236 8.25 14.14 -19.91
CA LYS A 236 8.28 12.82 -20.53
C LYS A 236 7.58 11.77 -19.68
N GLN A 237 6.90 10.85 -20.35
CA GLN A 237 6.45 9.60 -19.77
C GLN A 237 7.20 8.43 -20.40
N LEU A 238 7.57 7.46 -19.56
CA LEU A 238 8.17 6.21 -19.97
C LEU A 238 7.20 5.09 -19.61
N ILE A 239 6.68 4.40 -20.63
CA ILE A 239 5.73 3.31 -20.46
C ILE A 239 6.50 2.00 -20.68
N VAL A 240 6.82 1.31 -19.58
CA VAL A 240 7.48 0.02 -19.59
C VAL A 240 6.44 -1.08 -19.66
N LYS A 241 6.44 -1.86 -20.73
CA LYS A 241 5.55 -3.01 -20.94
C LYS A 241 6.36 -4.29 -20.91
N ILE A 242 5.89 -5.27 -20.13
CA ILE A 242 6.50 -6.59 -20.00
C ILE A 242 5.47 -7.64 -20.34
N GLU A 243 5.78 -8.48 -21.32
CA GLU A 243 4.99 -9.66 -21.67
C GLU A 243 5.38 -10.86 -20.82
N TYR A 244 4.39 -11.55 -20.26
CA TYR A 244 4.58 -12.78 -19.50
C TYR A 244 4.14 -13.99 -20.32
N ASN A 245 4.99 -15.02 -20.34
CA ASN A 245 4.70 -16.27 -21.01
C ASN A 245 3.45 -16.92 -20.41
N ARG A 246 2.52 -17.30 -21.27
CA ARG A 246 1.44 -18.19 -20.88
C ARG A 246 1.97 -19.60 -20.60
N ALA A 247 1.45 -20.22 -19.57
CA ALA A 247 1.55 -21.67 -19.39
C ALA A 247 0.74 -22.46 -20.44
N LYS A 248 -0.10 -21.81 -21.27
CA LYS A 248 -1.01 -22.46 -22.24
C LYS A 248 -0.80 -21.93 -23.68
N PRO A 249 -0.61 -22.80 -24.69
CA PRO A 249 -0.32 -22.41 -26.07
C PRO A 249 -1.35 -21.47 -26.73
N ASN A 250 -2.64 -21.63 -26.43
CA ASN A 250 -3.73 -20.90 -27.12
C ASN A 250 -4.18 -19.69 -26.32
N GLY A 251 -3.33 -18.69 -26.41
CA GLY A 251 -3.09 -17.79 -25.34
C GLY A 251 -3.54 -16.34 -25.47
N LEU A 252 -4.59 -15.79 -24.82
CA LEU A 252 -4.61 -14.32 -24.63
C LEU A 252 -3.37 -13.91 -23.79
N PRO A 253 -2.46 -13.10 -24.35
CA PRO A 253 -1.20 -12.76 -23.69
C PRO A 253 -1.45 -11.96 -22.40
N GLU A 254 -0.58 -12.13 -21.42
CA GLU A 254 -0.61 -11.35 -20.18
C GLU A 254 0.49 -10.30 -20.22
N PHE A 255 0.13 -9.06 -19.94
CA PHE A 255 1.07 -7.96 -19.89
C PHE A 255 1.03 -7.27 -18.54
N ARG A 256 2.18 -6.75 -18.12
CA ARG A 256 2.25 -5.72 -17.09
C ARG A 256 2.79 -4.45 -17.70
N GLN A 257 2.13 -3.35 -17.44
CA GLN A 257 2.52 -2.04 -17.92
C GLN A 257 2.72 -1.10 -16.73
N MET A 258 3.86 -0.41 -16.69
CA MET A 258 4.17 0.61 -15.69
C MET A 258 4.48 1.91 -16.40
N THR A 259 3.81 3.00 -16.02
CA THR A 259 4.06 4.34 -16.54
C THR A 259 4.82 5.15 -15.50
N TYR A 260 5.98 5.66 -15.88
CA TYR A 260 6.83 6.55 -15.09
C TYR A 260 6.76 7.96 -15.68
N ASP A 261 6.76 9.00 -14.85
CA ASP A 261 6.53 10.37 -15.28
C ASP A 261 7.58 11.33 -14.72
N SER A 262 8.24 12.09 -15.61
CA SER A 262 9.35 12.98 -15.24
C SER A 262 8.93 14.07 -14.25
N ARG A 263 7.66 14.48 -14.24
CA ARG A 263 7.14 15.49 -13.29
C ARG A 263 7.24 15.03 -11.84
N PHE A 264 7.31 13.72 -11.62
CA PHE A 264 7.43 13.08 -10.31
C PHE A 264 8.77 12.37 -10.12
N GLY A 265 9.84 12.89 -10.74
CA GLY A 265 11.18 12.29 -10.66
C GLY A 265 11.24 10.89 -11.25
N TYR A 266 10.39 10.62 -12.26
CA TYR A 266 10.16 9.29 -12.83
C TYR A 266 9.62 8.26 -11.83
N SER A 267 8.91 8.69 -10.78
CA SER A 267 8.08 7.80 -9.97
C SER A 267 6.93 7.20 -10.79
N PRO A 268 6.45 5.98 -10.47
CA PRO A 268 5.38 5.34 -11.22
C PRO A 268 4.03 6.03 -10.98
N VAL A 269 3.34 6.47 -12.02
CA VAL A 269 2.01 7.10 -11.91
C VAL A 269 0.87 6.14 -12.20
N LYS A 270 1.16 5.04 -12.89
CA LYS A 270 0.16 4.04 -13.27
C LYS A 270 0.79 2.66 -13.45
N TYR A 271 0.14 1.64 -12.93
CA TYR A 271 0.41 0.23 -13.19
C TYR A 271 -0.85 -0.44 -13.71
N GLU A 272 -0.70 -1.31 -14.71
CA GLU A 272 -1.78 -2.09 -15.30
C GLU A 272 -1.32 -3.54 -15.46
N SER A 273 -2.16 -4.48 -15.00
CA SER A 273 -2.09 -5.88 -15.41
C SER A 273 -3.15 -6.06 -16.49
N LEU A 274 -2.77 -6.63 -17.64
CA LEU A 274 -3.65 -6.78 -18.79
C LEU A 274 -3.75 -8.24 -19.21
N HIS A 275 -4.97 -8.65 -19.55
CA HIS A 275 -5.26 -9.89 -20.26
C HIS A 275 -5.67 -9.54 -21.70
N GLY A 276 -4.75 -9.73 -22.64
CA GLY A 276 -4.83 -9.13 -23.97
C GLY A 276 -4.67 -7.61 -23.90
N THR A 277 -5.69 -6.86 -24.32
CA THR A 277 -5.71 -5.39 -24.29
C THR A 277 -6.51 -4.83 -23.11
N VAL A 278 -7.14 -5.69 -22.31
CA VAL A 278 -8.06 -5.26 -21.26
C VAL A 278 -7.40 -5.42 -19.90
N PRO A 279 -7.32 -4.35 -19.08
CA PRO A 279 -6.73 -4.46 -17.77
C PRO A 279 -7.69 -5.11 -16.77
N ASP A 280 -7.19 -6.12 -16.07
CA ASP A 280 -7.86 -6.81 -14.96
C ASP A 280 -7.47 -6.22 -13.60
N ARG A 281 -6.36 -5.48 -13.56
CA ARG A 281 -5.96 -4.65 -12.42
C ARG A 281 -5.39 -3.33 -12.89
N ILE A 282 -5.79 -2.24 -12.24
CA ILE A 282 -5.22 -0.92 -12.41
C ILE A 282 -4.77 -0.42 -11.04
N GLN A 283 -3.59 0.19 -10.98
CA GLN A 283 -3.13 0.92 -9.82
C GLN A 283 -2.66 2.32 -10.25
N THR A 284 -3.15 3.36 -9.60
CA THR A 284 -2.80 4.76 -9.89
C THR A 284 -2.17 5.42 -8.67
N PHE A 285 -1.24 6.32 -8.93
CA PHE A 285 -0.47 6.99 -7.88
C PHE A 285 -0.55 8.50 -8.05
N SER A 286 -0.63 9.20 -6.94
CA SER A 286 -0.47 10.65 -6.86
C SER A 286 0.57 10.97 -5.81
N TYR A 287 1.41 11.95 -6.08
CA TYR A 287 2.58 12.25 -5.27
C TYR A 287 2.52 13.65 -4.68
N LYS A 288 3.10 13.80 -3.50
CA LYS A 288 3.53 15.09 -2.97
C LYS A 288 5.06 15.13 -2.94
N ASN A 289 5.63 16.28 -3.25
CA ASN A 289 7.07 16.50 -3.09
C ASN A 289 7.34 17.06 -1.68
N VAL A 290 8.25 16.42 -0.94
CA VAL A 290 8.69 16.89 0.38
C VAL A 290 10.22 16.93 0.36
N ASN A 291 10.79 18.14 0.29
CA ASN A 291 12.24 18.36 0.23
C ASN A 291 12.93 17.55 -0.88
N GLY A 292 12.35 17.51 -2.09
CA GLY A 292 12.89 16.76 -3.22
C GLY A 292 12.50 15.28 -3.25
N ILE A 293 11.86 14.75 -2.22
CA ILE A 293 11.41 13.35 -2.15
C ILE A 293 9.96 13.26 -2.61
N TYR A 294 9.69 12.44 -3.62
CA TYR A 294 8.33 12.15 -4.09
C TYR A 294 7.70 11.05 -3.25
N LEU A 295 6.76 11.44 -2.39
CA LEU A 295 6.00 10.53 -1.53
C LEU A 295 4.62 10.22 -2.13
N PRO A 296 4.19 8.95 -2.20
CA PRO A 296 2.84 8.59 -2.60
C PRO A 296 1.81 9.18 -1.63
N GLN A 297 1.11 10.22 -2.05
CA GLN A 297 0.03 10.84 -1.29
C GLN A 297 -1.25 10.03 -1.40
N LYS A 298 -1.54 9.50 -2.59
CA LYS A 298 -2.73 8.68 -2.84
C LYS A 298 -2.38 7.52 -3.75
N VAL A 299 -2.83 6.33 -3.39
CA VAL A 299 -2.68 5.12 -4.21
C VAL A 299 -4.03 4.44 -4.31
N ILE A 300 -4.52 4.24 -5.53
CA ILE A 300 -5.80 3.57 -5.80
C ILE A 300 -5.49 2.25 -6.51
N PHE A 301 -6.07 1.17 -6.03
CA PHE A 301 -6.05 -0.15 -6.65
C PHE A 301 -7.46 -0.49 -7.08
N GLU A 302 -7.61 -0.97 -8.31
CA GLU A 302 -8.88 -1.40 -8.88
C GLU A 302 -8.70 -2.79 -9.47
N ASP A 303 -9.49 -3.75 -9.01
CA ASP A 303 -9.52 -5.12 -9.50
C ASP A 303 -10.83 -5.35 -10.27
N PHE A 304 -10.72 -5.89 -11.48
CA PHE A 304 -11.83 -6.15 -12.38
C PHE A 304 -12.00 -7.64 -12.63
N GLN A 305 -13.25 -8.09 -12.76
CA GLN A 305 -13.57 -9.41 -13.27
C GLN A 305 -14.19 -9.32 -14.66
N PHE A 306 -13.87 -10.29 -15.51
CA PHE A 306 -14.48 -10.43 -16.81
C PHE A 306 -15.83 -11.13 -16.68
N ARG A 307 -16.88 -10.49 -17.19
CA ARG A 307 -18.19 -11.12 -17.37
C ARG A 307 -18.34 -11.66 -18.78
N LEU A 308 -19.36 -12.51 -18.98
CA LEU A 308 -19.83 -12.89 -20.32
C LEU A 308 -20.10 -11.61 -21.14
N VAL A 309 -19.82 -11.66 -22.44
CA VAL A 309 -20.01 -10.54 -23.39
C VAL A 309 -18.98 -9.39 -23.26
N GLY A 310 -17.74 -9.69 -22.83
CA GLY A 310 -16.61 -8.74 -22.92
C GLY A 310 -16.70 -7.50 -22.02
N LYS A 311 -17.71 -7.42 -21.15
CA LYS A 311 -17.82 -6.36 -20.14
C LYS A 311 -16.94 -6.69 -18.94
N ARG A 312 -16.14 -5.72 -18.51
CA ARG A 312 -15.42 -5.78 -17.23
C ARG A 312 -16.28 -5.15 -16.14
N GLU A 313 -16.29 -5.78 -14.97
CA GLU A 313 -16.93 -5.23 -13.78
C GLU A 313 -15.88 -4.95 -12.72
N LEU A 314 -15.94 -3.76 -12.11
CA LEU A 314 -15.13 -3.44 -10.94
C LEU A 314 -15.61 -4.31 -9.77
N THR A 315 -14.70 -5.08 -9.19
CA THR A 315 -15.03 -5.99 -8.07
C THR A 315 -14.40 -5.58 -6.76
N SER A 316 -13.30 -4.84 -6.82
CA SER A 316 -12.72 -4.21 -5.64
C SER A 316 -12.03 -2.89 -6.00
N ARG A 317 -12.17 -1.92 -5.11
CA ARG A 317 -11.36 -0.69 -5.10
C ARG A 317 -10.75 -0.51 -3.72
N ARG A 318 -9.44 -0.29 -3.67
CA ARG A 318 -8.71 0.00 -2.43
C ARG A 318 -7.98 1.32 -2.59
N THR A 319 -8.14 2.23 -1.64
CA THR A 319 -7.50 3.54 -1.66
C THR A 319 -6.69 3.74 -0.40
N TYR A 320 -5.41 4.09 -0.56
CA TYR A 320 -4.55 4.57 0.52
C TYR A 320 -4.38 6.08 0.34
N THR A 321 -4.67 6.86 1.38
CA THR A 321 -4.46 8.32 1.40
C THR A 321 -3.57 8.69 2.57
N LEU A 322 -2.44 9.32 2.31
CA LEU A 322 -1.49 9.77 3.33
C LEU A 322 -2.04 11.01 4.03
N LEU A 323 -2.35 10.91 5.32
CA LEU A 323 -2.91 11.99 6.13
C LEU A 323 -1.80 12.90 6.66
N ASP A 324 -0.80 12.30 7.32
CA ASP A 324 0.36 12.99 7.88
C ASP A 324 1.65 12.26 7.52
N SER A 325 2.77 12.97 7.57
CA SER A 325 4.08 12.42 7.21
C SER A 325 5.21 13.24 7.82
N LYS A 326 6.18 12.55 8.44
CA LYS A 326 7.45 13.09 8.92
C LYS A 326 8.57 12.25 8.31
N LEU A 327 9.44 12.89 7.53
CA LEU A 327 10.58 12.25 6.89
C LEU A 327 11.88 12.63 7.59
N ASN A 328 12.79 11.67 7.68
CA ASN A 328 14.17 11.85 8.12
C ASN A 328 14.29 12.51 9.50
N GLN A 329 13.27 12.33 10.35
CA GLN A 329 13.28 12.71 11.75
C GLN A 329 13.65 11.49 12.60
N PRO A 330 14.35 11.66 13.74
CA PRO A 330 14.61 10.57 14.66
C PRO A 330 13.31 9.89 15.09
N ILE A 331 13.29 8.56 15.04
CA ILE A 331 12.21 7.74 15.58
C ILE A 331 12.67 7.22 16.93
N ASN A 332 11.81 7.32 17.96
CA ASN A 332 12.10 6.72 19.25
C ASN A 332 12.39 5.21 19.05
N PRO A 333 13.59 4.69 19.41
CA PRO A 333 13.95 3.28 19.25
C PRO A 333 12.97 2.31 19.90
N ASP A 334 12.27 2.78 20.92
CA ASP A 334 11.26 2.03 21.67
C ASP A 334 10.08 1.61 20.80
N GLN A 335 9.81 2.34 19.71
CA GLN A 335 8.76 2.00 18.73
C GLN A 335 8.98 0.63 18.07
N PHE A 336 10.21 0.10 18.12
CA PHE A 336 10.58 -1.17 17.51
C PHE A 336 10.87 -2.27 18.54
N GLN A 337 10.38 -2.11 19.78
CA GLN A 337 10.60 -3.04 20.88
C GLN A 337 9.28 -3.58 21.41
N ILE A 338 9.30 -4.75 22.05
CA ILE A 338 8.08 -5.38 22.62
C ILE A 338 7.30 -4.40 23.52
N LYS A 339 8.00 -3.53 24.26
CA LYS A 339 7.37 -2.56 25.14
C LYS A 339 6.42 -1.58 24.44
N SER A 340 6.57 -1.30 23.13
CA SER A 340 5.64 -0.42 22.42
C SER A 340 4.25 -1.02 22.23
N PHE A 341 4.10 -2.33 22.41
CA PHE A 341 2.79 -3.01 22.41
C PHE A 341 1.97 -2.69 23.67
N ASN A 342 2.60 -2.13 24.71
CA ASN A 342 2.00 -1.83 26.01
C ASN A 342 1.21 -3.04 26.53
N LEU A 343 1.89 -4.19 26.64
CA LEU A 343 1.28 -5.40 27.17
C LEU A 343 0.83 -5.16 28.61
N GLN A 344 -0.38 -5.58 28.93
CA GLN A 344 -0.94 -5.50 30.28
C GLN A 344 -0.59 -6.75 31.08
N TYR A 345 -0.60 -6.64 32.41
CA TYR A 345 -0.43 -7.78 33.29
C TYR A 345 -1.36 -8.94 32.92
N GLY A 346 -0.80 -10.14 32.79
CA GLY A 346 -1.50 -11.35 32.36
C GLY A 346 -1.62 -11.52 30.84
N GLU A 347 -1.31 -10.50 30.02
CA GLU A 347 -1.32 -10.69 28.57
C GLU A 347 -0.23 -11.67 28.12
N ARG A 348 -0.58 -12.49 27.14
CA ARG A 348 0.21 -13.66 26.76
C ARG A 348 1.10 -13.35 25.57
N MET A 349 2.29 -13.92 25.54
CA MET A 349 3.14 -13.96 24.36
C MET A 349 3.45 -15.42 23.98
N LEU A 350 3.27 -15.76 22.72
CA LEU A 350 3.71 -17.03 22.16
C LEU A 350 4.87 -16.78 21.18
N ASP A 351 6.04 -17.28 21.54
CA ASP A 351 7.22 -17.29 20.69
C ASP A 351 7.22 -18.58 19.84
N ARG A 352 6.75 -18.46 18.59
CA ARG A 352 6.68 -19.60 17.66
C ARG A 352 8.03 -19.96 17.06
N THR A 353 9.01 -19.05 17.05
CA THR A 353 10.35 -19.34 16.52
C THR A 353 11.14 -20.20 17.49
N LYS A 354 10.83 -20.09 18.79
CA LYS A 354 11.44 -20.91 19.87
C LYS A 354 10.50 -21.94 20.49
N ASN A 355 9.23 -21.97 20.08
CA ASN A 355 8.16 -22.77 20.69
C ASN A 355 8.07 -22.58 22.22
N LYS A 356 8.10 -21.32 22.68
CA LYS A 356 8.02 -20.95 24.11
C LYS A 356 6.85 -20.01 24.38
N ALA A 357 6.21 -20.17 25.54
CA ALA A 357 5.12 -19.33 26.01
C ALA A 357 5.59 -18.42 27.15
N PHE A 358 5.16 -17.17 27.12
CA PHE A 358 5.47 -16.16 28.12
C PHE A 358 4.21 -15.39 28.52
N ILE A 359 4.23 -14.78 29.71
CA ILE A 359 3.14 -13.96 30.24
C ILE A 359 3.75 -12.65 30.73
N GLN A 360 3.06 -11.55 30.48
CA GLN A 360 3.42 -10.24 31.00
C GLN A 360 3.13 -10.19 32.50
N ASP A 361 4.18 -10.12 33.30
CA ASP A 361 4.18 -9.83 34.73
C ASP A 361 4.40 -8.33 34.99
N GLN A 362 4.55 -7.90 36.24
CA GLN A 362 4.81 -6.52 36.64
C GLN A 362 6.11 -5.97 36.03
N ASP A 363 7.18 -6.78 36.03
CA ASP A 363 8.52 -6.37 35.61
C ASP A 363 8.87 -6.74 34.15
N GLY A 364 8.00 -7.49 33.45
CA GLY A 364 8.26 -7.93 32.09
C GLY A 364 7.66 -9.28 31.73
N LEU A 365 8.14 -9.86 30.64
CA LEU A 365 7.71 -11.19 30.19
C LEU A 365 8.45 -12.28 30.96
N VAL A 366 7.71 -13.14 31.65
CA VAL A 366 8.23 -14.34 32.32
C VAL A 366 7.76 -15.61 31.60
N PRO A 367 8.50 -16.73 31.65
CA PRO A 367 8.03 -18.02 31.14
C PRO A 367 6.65 -18.37 31.72
N ALA A 368 5.75 -18.90 30.90
CA ALA A 368 4.37 -19.17 31.32
C ALA A 368 4.26 -20.17 32.49
N GLU A 369 5.28 -21.02 32.68
CA GLU A 369 5.38 -21.99 33.79
C GLU A 369 5.84 -21.36 35.12
N GLU A 370 6.49 -20.20 35.07
CA GLU A 370 6.99 -19.46 36.23
C GLU A 370 6.01 -18.36 36.68
N PHE A 371 4.92 -18.15 35.94
CA PHE A 371 3.96 -17.08 36.22
C PHE A 371 3.04 -17.43 37.38
N GLU A 372 3.08 -16.60 38.41
CA GLU A 372 2.15 -16.64 39.54
C GLU A 372 1.06 -15.58 39.39
N PHE A 373 -0.18 -16.03 39.27
CA PHE A 373 -1.30 -15.12 39.08
C PHE A 373 -1.69 -14.41 40.38
N ASN A 374 -1.54 -13.09 40.38
CA ASN A 374 -1.94 -12.21 41.48
C ASN A 374 -3.18 -11.38 41.08
N LYS A 375 -4.32 -11.70 41.71
CA LYS A 375 -5.61 -11.02 41.47
C LYS A 375 -5.58 -9.52 41.78
N GLU A 376 -4.77 -9.08 42.74
CA GLU A 376 -4.70 -7.67 43.15
C GLU A 376 -4.01 -6.79 42.11
N SER A 377 -3.15 -7.39 41.28
CA SER A 377 -2.46 -6.70 40.18
C SER A 377 -3.37 -6.46 38.98
N GLN A 378 -4.44 -7.26 38.83
CA GLN A 378 -5.36 -7.17 37.69
C GLN A 378 -6.40 -6.06 37.86
N SER A 379 -6.75 -5.66 39.09
CA SER A 379 -7.78 -4.65 39.36
C SER A 379 -7.28 -3.20 39.33
N LYS A 380 -5.97 -2.99 39.24
CA LYS A 380 -5.32 -1.66 39.24
C LYS A 380 -5.08 -1.08 37.85
N ASN A 381 -5.34 -1.86 36.79
CA ASN A 381 -5.14 -1.51 35.38
C ASN A 381 -6.44 -1.69 34.61
#